data_AF-A0ABD6A4K5-F1
#
_entry.id   AF-A0ABD6A4K5-F1
#
_cell.length_a   1.000
_cell.length_b   1.000
_cell.length_c   1.000
_cell.angle_alpha   90.00
_cell.angle_beta   90.00
_cell.angle_gamma   90.00
#
_symmetry.space_group_name_H-M   'P 1'
#
loop_
_entity.id
_entity.type
_entity.pdbx_description
1 polymer ?
#
loop_
_entity_poly.entity_id
_entity_poly.type
_entity_poly.pdbx_seq_one_letter_code
_entity_poly.pdbx_strand_id
1 'polypeptide(L)'
;MATAPFLARDGDELKLIAAVGTARRQFDLTDRAVGLLRERGYDAADVVPWVTARALVLAGGATLPEGNDARETAWDLRGADGGRRATDEECRELAAYLTGLRIENRTLETLREHVRETRLSAFVDPDDLRGRSARVNALNDIAKDL
;
A
#
# COMPACT_ATOMS: atom_id res chain seq x y z
N MET A 1 -20.68 11.06 -0.62
CA MET A 1 -19.26 11.50 -0.63
C MET A 1 -18.40 10.38 -0.13
N ALA A 2 -17.39 9.95 -0.88
CA ALA A 2 -16.40 9.00 -0.38
C ALA A 2 -15.56 9.68 0.71
N THR A 3 -15.43 9.07 1.89
CA THR A 3 -14.57 9.61 2.94
C THR A 3 -13.12 9.25 2.64
N ALA A 4 -12.22 10.21 2.85
CA ALA A 4 -10.80 9.99 2.68
C ALA A 4 -10.25 8.94 3.67
N PRO A 5 -9.21 8.18 3.29
CA PRO A 5 -8.47 7.36 4.22
C PRO A 5 -7.87 8.21 5.34
N PHE A 6 -7.81 7.66 6.56
CA PHE A 6 -7.22 8.35 7.71
C PHE A 6 -6.59 7.37 8.67
N LEU A 7 -5.74 7.86 9.56
CA LEU A 7 -5.10 7.02 10.57
C LEU A 7 -5.93 6.99 11.85
N ALA A 8 -5.94 5.85 12.52
CA ALA A 8 -6.52 5.69 13.85
C ALA A 8 -5.51 5.00 14.75
N ARG A 9 -5.62 5.21 16.06
CA ARG A 9 -4.94 4.37 17.04
C ARG A 9 -5.90 3.29 17.52
N ASP A 10 -5.38 2.07 17.59
CA ASP A 10 -6.01 0.93 18.24
C ASP A 10 -5.01 0.39 19.27
N GLY A 11 -5.21 0.79 20.53
CA GLY A 11 -4.18 0.68 21.56
C GLY A 11 -2.92 1.49 21.21
N ASP A 12 -1.77 0.82 21.21
CA ASP A 12 -0.46 1.40 20.83
C ASP A 12 -0.16 1.31 19.33
N GLU A 13 -1.04 0.68 18.55
CA GLU A 13 -0.82 0.44 17.13
C GLU A 13 -1.51 1.50 16.27
N LEU A 14 -0.78 1.97 15.26
CA LEU A 14 -1.32 2.86 14.24
C LEU A 14 -1.97 2.02 13.13
N LYS A 15 -3.22 2.33 12.80
CA LYS A 15 -4.03 1.63 11.81
C LYS A 15 -4.43 2.59 10.70
N LEU A 16 -4.54 2.08 9.47
CA LEU A 16 -5.14 2.82 8.37
C LEU A 16 -6.63 2.46 8.27
N ILE A 17 -7.50 3.46 8.32
CA ILE A 17 -8.94 3.31 8.12
C ILE A 17 -9.30 3.82 6.74
N ALA A 18 -9.89 2.96 5.92
CA ALA A 18 -10.33 3.33 4.58
C ALA A 18 -11.66 2.65 4.20
N ALA A 19 -12.36 3.26 3.24
CA ALA A 19 -13.56 2.67 2.67
C ALA A 19 -13.17 1.65 1.59
N VAL A 20 -13.61 0.41 1.76
CA VAL A 20 -13.44 -0.69 0.80
C VAL A 20 -14.83 -1.20 0.44
N GLY A 21 -15.19 -1.08 -0.84
CA GLY A 21 -16.55 -1.40 -1.29
C GLY A 21 -17.59 -0.50 -0.61
N THR A 22 -18.47 -1.07 0.20
CA THR A 22 -19.54 -0.36 0.92
C THR A 22 -19.26 -0.14 2.41
N ALA A 23 -18.13 -0.65 2.93
CA ALA A 23 -17.82 -0.63 4.36
C ALA A 23 -16.51 0.09 4.66
N ARG A 24 -16.36 0.57 5.90
CA ARG A 24 -15.05 0.94 6.43
C ARG A 24 -14.32 -0.27 6.95
N ARG A 25 -13.04 -0.34 6.65
CA ARG A 25 -12.13 -1.39 7.09
C ARG A 25 -10.92 -0.79 7.77
N GLN A 26 -10.41 -1.55 8.72
CA GLN A 26 -9.19 -1.26 9.46
C GLN A 26 -8.07 -2.13 8.91
N PHE A 27 -7.00 -1.47 8.47
CA PHE A 27 -5.81 -2.12 7.96
C PHE A 27 -4.70 -2.08 9.00
N ASP A 28 -4.03 -3.21 9.15
CA ASP A 28 -2.77 -3.31 9.86
C ASP A 28 -1.67 -2.68 9.00
N LEU A 29 -0.81 -1.89 9.64
CA LEU A 29 0.33 -1.27 9.00
C LEU A 29 1.59 -2.03 9.40
N THR A 30 2.43 -2.35 8.43
CA THR A 30 3.79 -2.86 8.71
C THR A 30 4.62 -1.81 9.43
N ASP A 31 5.61 -2.22 10.24
CA ASP A 31 6.52 -1.28 10.93
C ASP A 31 7.16 -0.27 9.97
N ARG A 32 7.51 -0.72 8.76
CA ARG A 32 8.11 0.15 7.73
C ARG A 32 7.11 1.18 7.20
N ALA A 33 5.84 0.83 7.06
CA ALA A 33 4.78 1.77 6.67
C ALA A 33 4.48 2.77 7.80
N VAL A 34 4.46 2.31 9.05
CA VAL A 34 4.33 3.20 10.23
C VAL A 34 5.51 4.18 10.30
N GLY A 35 6.74 3.69 10.08
CA GLY A 35 7.94 4.53 10.01
C GLY A 35 7.81 5.64 8.98
N LEU A 36 7.49 5.28 7.72
CA LEU A 36 7.26 6.24 6.64
C LEU A 36 6.25 7.33 7.01
N LEU A 37 5.13 6.94 7.61
CA LEU A 37 4.07 7.87 8.00
C LEU A 37 4.52 8.78 9.15
N ARG A 38 5.10 8.22 10.21
CA ARG A 38 5.57 8.99 11.38
C ARG A 38 6.68 9.97 11.04
N GLU A 39 7.61 9.60 10.15
CA GLU A 39 8.68 10.49 9.68
C GLU A 39 8.15 11.70 8.92
N ARG A 40 6.88 11.70 8.49
CA ARG A 40 6.17 12.83 7.89
C ARG A 40 5.23 13.53 8.87
N GLY A 41 5.31 13.19 10.15
CA GLY A 41 4.50 13.79 11.20
C GLY A 41 3.04 13.33 11.22
N TYR A 42 2.71 12.22 10.55
CA TYR A 42 1.38 11.64 10.65
C TYR A 42 1.15 11.01 12.03
N ASP A 43 -0.02 11.29 12.61
CA ASP A 43 -0.56 10.68 13.82
C ASP A 43 -2.04 10.28 13.60
N ALA A 44 -2.69 9.81 14.66
CA ALA A 44 -4.10 9.48 14.66
C ALA A 44 -4.95 10.67 14.24
N ALA A 45 -6.06 10.36 13.57
CA ALA A 45 -7.00 11.27 12.92
C ALA A 45 -6.47 12.00 11.67
N ASP A 46 -5.19 11.87 11.33
CA ASP A 46 -4.67 12.48 10.10
C ASP A 46 -5.22 11.80 8.84
N VAL A 47 -5.63 12.64 7.89
CA VAL A 47 -6.09 12.21 6.58
C VAL A 47 -4.89 11.80 5.73
N VAL A 48 -4.91 10.55 5.27
CA VAL A 48 -3.90 9.97 4.38
C VAL A 48 -4.33 10.18 2.93
N PRO A 49 -3.46 10.75 2.07
CA PRO A 49 -3.75 10.86 0.64
C PRO A 49 -4.08 9.50 0.04
N TRP A 50 -5.09 9.47 -0.85
CA TRP A 50 -5.54 8.22 -1.46
C TRP A 50 -4.41 7.50 -2.22
N VAL A 51 -3.53 8.25 -2.88
CA VAL A 51 -2.33 7.71 -3.56
C VAL A 51 -1.45 6.95 -2.57
N THR A 52 -1.21 7.53 -1.39
CA THR A 52 -0.42 6.88 -0.34
C THR A 52 -1.13 5.64 0.19
N ALA A 53 -2.41 5.73 0.52
CA ALA A 53 -3.18 4.60 1.03
C ALA A 53 -3.20 3.42 0.03
N ARG A 54 -3.47 3.69 -1.25
CA ARG A 54 -3.53 2.65 -2.29
C ARG A 54 -2.17 2.02 -2.56
N ALA A 55 -1.10 2.82 -2.60
CA ALA A 55 0.26 2.32 -2.75
C ALA A 55 0.67 1.42 -1.57
N LEU A 56 0.34 1.81 -0.34
CA LEU A 56 0.59 0.98 0.84
C LEU A 56 -0.13 -0.36 0.77
N VAL A 57 -1.39 -0.39 0.34
CA VAL A 57 -2.13 -1.66 0.16
C VAL A 57 -1.47 -2.54 -0.91
N LEU A 58 -1.19 -1.99 -2.08
CA LEU A 58 -0.61 -2.74 -3.20
C LEU A 58 0.81 -3.25 -2.91
N ALA A 59 1.59 -2.50 -2.13
CA ALA A 59 2.94 -2.89 -1.72
C ALA A 59 2.96 -3.86 -0.53
N GLY A 60 1.82 -4.16 0.09
CA GLY A 60 1.70 -4.97 1.30
C GLY A 60 2.15 -4.24 2.57
N GLY A 61 2.24 -2.91 2.53
CA GLY A 61 2.49 -2.05 3.69
C GLY A 61 1.25 -1.83 4.57
N ALA A 62 0.06 -1.98 3.99
CA ALA A 62 -1.23 -1.96 4.66
C ALA A 62 -2.05 -3.21 4.28
N THR A 63 -2.49 -4.01 5.24
CA THR A 63 -3.20 -5.27 5.00
C THR A 63 -4.43 -5.41 5.88
N LEU A 64 -5.47 -6.08 5.37
CA LEU A 64 -6.63 -6.43 6.18
C LEU A 64 -6.34 -7.66 7.04
N PRO A 65 -6.74 -7.67 8.32
CA PRO A 65 -6.42 -8.75 9.26
C PRO A 65 -7.06 -10.09 8.86
N GLU A 66 -8.25 -10.07 8.25
CA GLU A 66 -8.91 -11.30 7.78
C GLU A 66 -8.26 -11.95 6.54
N GLY A 67 -7.22 -11.32 5.95
CA GLY A 67 -6.54 -11.80 4.75
C GLY A 67 -7.38 -11.58 3.50
N ASN A 68 -7.01 -10.58 2.70
CA ASN A 68 -7.68 -10.28 1.42
C ASN A 68 -6.66 -10.18 0.29
N ASP A 69 -7.13 -10.35 -0.94
CA ASP A 69 -6.33 -10.05 -2.11
C ASP A 69 -6.08 -8.53 -2.17
N ALA A 70 -4.82 -8.14 -2.12
CA ALA A 70 -4.43 -6.74 -2.06
C ALA A 70 -4.77 -5.98 -3.35
N ARG A 71 -4.82 -6.67 -4.51
CA ARG A 71 -5.22 -6.06 -5.79
C ARG A 71 -6.71 -5.77 -5.79
N GLU A 72 -7.54 -6.73 -5.38
CA GLU A 72 -9.00 -6.53 -5.25
C GLU A 72 -9.30 -5.43 -4.22
N THR A 73 -8.64 -5.48 -3.07
CA THR A 73 -8.80 -4.47 -2.00
C THR A 73 -8.43 -3.07 -2.49
N ALA A 74 -7.32 -2.93 -3.24
CA ALA A 74 -6.88 -1.66 -3.78
C ALA A 74 -7.78 -1.15 -4.93
N TRP A 75 -8.49 -2.04 -5.63
CA TRP A 75 -9.50 -1.67 -6.63
C TRP A 75 -10.76 -1.12 -5.96
N ASP A 76 -11.21 -1.77 -4.89
CA ASP A 76 -12.40 -1.38 -4.13
C ASP A 76 -12.16 -0.22 -3.15
N LEU A 77 -10.91 0.24 -3.03
CA LEU A 77 -10.50 1.34 -2.17
C LEU A 77 -11.07 2.68 -2.68
N ARG A 78 -12.10 3.18 -2.00
CA ARG A 78 -12.72 4.48 -2.30
C ARG A 78 -12.00 5.61 -1.60
N GLY A 79 -12.05 6.82 -2.18
CA GLY A 79 -11.48 8.02 -1.56
C GLY A 79 -10.89 9.06 -2.52
N ALA A 80 -10.94 8.82 -3.83
CA ALA A 80 -10.39 9.72 -4.85
C ALA A 80 -11.02 11.13 -4.87
N ASP A 81 -12.30 11.27 -4.48
CA ASP A 81 -13.10 12.46 -4.80
C ASP A 81 -13.29 13.49 -3.66
N GLY A 82 -12.55 13.42 -2.56
CA GLY A 82 -12.73 14.41 -1.47
C GLY A 82 -11.62 14.54 -0.44
N GLY A 83 -10.47 13.91 -0.68
CA GLY A 83 -9.37 13.88 0.28
C GLY A 83 -8.27 14.93 0.06
N ARG A 84 -7.28 14.88 0.96
CA ARG A 84 -6.01 15.59 0.86
C ARG A 84 -5.20 15.05 -0.32
N ARG A 85 -4.61 15.95 -1.13
CA ARG A 85 -3.61 15.57 -2.14
C ARG A 85 -2.25 15.37 -1.48
N ALA A 86 -1.53 14.34 -1.92
CA ALA A 86 -0.14 14.15 -1.52
C ALA A 86 0.72 15.32 -2.06
N THR A 87 1.59 15.84 -1.21
CA THR A 87 2.63 16.80 -1.59
C THR A 87 3.75 16.09 -2.36
N ASP A 88 4.60 16.87 -3.03
CA ASP A 88 5.73 16.33 -3.80
C ASP A 88 6.77 15.64 -2.89
N GLU A 89 6.94 16.14 -1.66
CA GLU A 89 7.80 15.50 -0.66
C GLU A 89 7.23 14.14 -0.24
N GLU A 90 5.93 14.06 0.04
CA GLU A 90 5.27 12.80 0.38
C GLU A 90 5.34 11.80 -0.78
N CYS A 91 5.21 12.26 -2.03
CA CYS A 91 5.39 11.41 -3.20
C CYS A 91 6.83 10.89 -3.32
N ARG A 92 7.83 11.73 -3.05
CA ARG A 92 9.25 11.35 -3.10
C ARG A 92 9.59 10.29 -2.06
N GLU A 93 9.13 10.44 -0.82
CA GLU A 93 9.37 9.46 0.23
C GLU A 93 8.63 8.16 -0.04
N LEU A 94 7.38 8.24 -0.53
CA LEU A 94 6.63 7.06 -0.93
C LEU A 94 7.35 6.32 -2.06
N ALA A 95 7.90 7.04 -3.04
CA ALA A 95 8.75 6.45 -4.08
C ALA A 95 9.99 5.75 -3.51
N ALA A 96 10.70 6.37 -2.56
CA ALA A 96 11.85 5.78 -1.87
C ALA A 96 11.45 4.52 -1.06
N TYR A 97 10.29 4.56 -0.40
CA TYR A 97 9.71 3.42 0.29
C TYR A 97 9.44 2.27 -0.69
N LEU A 98 8.73 2.52 -1.80
CA LEU A 98 8.34 1.50 -2.78
C LEU A 98 9.54 0.84 -3.48
N THR A 99 10.55 1.63 -3.85
CA THR A 99 11.79 1.11 -4.48
C THR A 99 12.61 0.24 -3.53
N GLY A 100 12.50 0.49 -2.22
CA GLY A 100 13.12 -0.31 -1.18
C GLY A 100 12.42 -1.63 -0.86
N LEU A 101 11.32 -1.97 -1.55
CA LEU A 101 10.51 -3.16 -1.29
C LEU A 101 10.71 -4.28 -2.33
N ARG A 102 10.23 -5.46 -1.94
CA ARG A 102 9.92 -6.56 -2.86
C ARG A 102 8.42 -6.80 -2.80
N ILE A 103 7.74 -6.39 -3.86
CA ILE A 103 6.27 -6.40 -3.95
C ILE A 103 5.80 -7.77 -4.44
N GLU A 104 4.61 -8.21 -4.06
CA GLU A 104 4.07 -9.45 -4.59
C GLU A 104 3.87 -9.35 -6.12
N ASN A 105 4.27 -10.37 -6.88
CA ASN A 105 4.19 -10.30 -8.35
C ASN A 105 2.76 -10.07 -8.84
N ARG A 106 1.76 -10.59 -8.12
CA ARG A 106 0.35 -10.44 -8.47
C ARG A 106 -0.14 -8.99 -8.38
N THR A 107 0.42 -8.19 -7.46
CA THR A 107 0.05 -6.78 -7.27
C THR A 107 0.99 -5.82 -7.97
N LEU A 108 2.17 -6.28 -8.40
CA LEU A 108 3.22 -5.44 -8.98
C LEU A 108 2.74 -4.65 -10.20
N GLU A 109 2.08 -5.31 -11.17
CA GLU A 109 1.58 -4.62 -12.37
C GLU A 109 0.57 -3.53 -11.99
N THR A 110 -0.35 -3.82 -11.09
CA THR A 110 -1.35 -2.85 -10.62
C THR A 110 -0.72 -1.69 -9.86
N LEU A 111 0.36 -1.95 -9.10
CA LEU A 111 1.14 -0.88 -8.48
C LEU A 111 1.86 -0.02 -9.52
N ARG A 112 2.41 -0.62 -10.58
CA ARG A 112 3.04 0.11 -11.68
C ARG A 112 2.04 1.00 -12.41
N GLU A 113 0.86 0.48 -12.73
CA GLU A 113 -0.25 1.25 -13.28
C GLU A 113 -0.61 2.41 -12.36
N HIS A 114 -0.75 2.16 -11.06
CA HIS A 114 -1.03 3.21 -10.08
C HIS A 114 0.06 4.29 -10.04
N VAL A 115 1.34 3.93 -10.16
CA VAL A 115 2.44 4.91 -10.26
C VAL A 115 2.31 5.73 -11.54
N ARG A 116 2.07 5.10 -12.70
CA ARG A 116 1.91 5.77 -14.00
C ARG A 116 0.76 6.77 -14.01
N GLU A 117 -0.34 6.44 -13.36
CA GLU A 117 -1.56 7.25 -13.36
C GLU A 117 -1.56 8.36 -12.30
N THR A 118 -0.54 8.43 -11.45
CA THR A 118 -0.45 9.39 -10.35
C THR A 118 0.81 10.25 -10.44
N ARG A 119 0.92 11.24 -9.55
CA ARG A 119 2.13 12.06 -9.41
C ARG A 119 3.38 11.27 -9.00
N LEU A 120 3.24 10.01 -8.59
CA LEU A 120 4.38 9.16 -8.25
C LEU A 120 5.30 8.91 -9.45
N SER A 121 4.77 8.91 -10.67
CA SER A 121 5.56 8.79 -11.92
C SER A 121 6.64 9.86 -12.07
N ALA A 122 6.52 11.00 -11.39
CA ALA A 122 7.56 12.05 -11.38
C ALA A 122 8.75 11.72 -10.46
N PHE A 123 8.63 10.73 -9.58
CA PHE A 123 9.61 10.42 -8.54
C PHE A 123 10.13 8.98 -8.57
N VAL A 124 9.42 8.07 -9.23
CA VAL A 124 9.83 6.68 -9.43
C VAL A 124 9.40 6.20 -10.80
N ASP A 125 10.31 5.54 -11.51
CA ASP A 125 9.96 4.80 -12.70
C ASP A 125 9.20 3.52 -12.29
N PRO A 126 8.00 3.25 -12.82
CA PRO A 126 7.27 2.01 -12.54
C PRO A 126 8.10 0.74 -12.75
N ASP A 127 9.00 0.73 -13.73
CA ASP A 127 9.82 -0.41 -14.06
C ASP A 127 10.97 -0.65 -13.06
N ASP A 128 11.32 0.36 -12.24
CA ASP A 128 12.23 0.20 -11.09
C ASP A 128 11.61 -0.58 -9.93
N LEU A 129 10.27 -0.72 -9.90
CA LEU A 129 9.59 -1.51 -8.88
C LEU A 129 9.84 -3.01 -9.12
N ARG A 130 10.21 -3.72 -8.05
CA ARG A 130 10.67 -5.11 -8.11
C ARG A 130 9.70 -6.05 -7.43
N GLY A 131 9.34 -7.11 -8.15
CA GLY A 131 8.59 -8.23 -7.60
C GLY A 131 9.44 -9.10 -6.67
N ARG A 132 8.80 -9.80 -5.74
CA ARG A 132 9.37 -10.98 -5.06
C ARG A 132 9.46 -12.07 -6.11
N SER A 133 10.64 -12.26 -6.72
CA SER A 133 10.86 -13.42 -7.60
C SER A 133 10.38 -14.68 -6.86
N ALA A 134 9.49 -15.45 -7.48
CA ALA A 134 8.88 -16.64 -6.90
C ALA A 134 9.91 -17.77 -6.74
N ARG A 135 10.91 -17.59 -5.88
CA ARG A 135 11.89 -18.64 -5.59
C ARG A 135 11.43 -19.47 -4.40
N VAL A 136 10.22 -20.02 -4.49
CA VAL A 136 9.70 -21.14 -3.67
C VAL A 136 8.67 -21.93 -4.47
N ASN A 137 9.05 -22.45 -5.63
CA ASN A 137 8.32 -23.53 -6.31
C ASN A 137 9.27 -24.63 -6.83
N ALA A 138 10.47 -24.72 -6.26
CA ALA A 138 11.47 -25.74 -6.60
C ALA A 138 11.80 -26.69 -5.44
N LEU A 139 10.99 -26.70 -4.36
CA LEU A 139 11.13 -27.64 -3.25
C LEU A 139 10.06 -28.75 -3.25
N ASN A 140 9.07 -28.69 -4.15
CA ASN A 140 8.01 -29.71 -4.24
C ASN A 140 8.21 -30.72 -5.39
N ASP A 141 9.23 -30.56 -6.22
CA ASP A 141 9.59 -31.55 -7.27
C ASP A 141 10.64 -32.58 -6.79
N ILE A 142 11.30 -32.37 -5.65
CA ILE A 142 12.30 -33.31 -5.12
C ILE A 142 11.64 -34.43 -4.28
N ALA A 143 10.40 -34.25 -3.83
CA ALA A 143 9.68 -35.25 -3.04
C ALA A 143 8.84 -36.24 -3.87
N LYS A 144 8.92 -36.18 -5.20
CA LYS A 144 8.21 -37.12 -6.10
C LYS A 144 9.11 -38.18 -6.74
N ASP A 145 10.40 -38.19 -6.40
CA ASP A 145 11.39 -39.12 -6.95
C ASP A 145 12.30 -39.72 -5.83
N LEU A 146 11.68 -40.09 -4.71
CA LEU A 146 12.29 -40.90 -3.64
C LEU A 146 11.29 -41.93 -3.11
#